data_AF-A0A4S1EBA8-F1
#
_entry.id   AF-A0A4S1EBA8-F1
#
_cell.length_a   1.000
_cell.length_b   1.000
_cell.length_c   1.000
_cell.angle_alpha   90.00
_cell.angle_beta   90.00
_cell.angle_gamma   90.00
#
_symmetry.space_group_name_H-M   'P 1'
#
loop_
_entity.id
_entity.type
_entity.pdbx_description
1 polymer ?
#
loop_
_entity_poly.entity_id
_entity_poly.type
_entity_poly.pdbx_seq_one_letter_code
_entity_poly.pdbx_strand_id
1 'polypeptide(L)'
;MTTEPTKEYSLEFRKEIADEAYFRTTDGYENLAKRRGIPNELVWQWVEEFHPKGPQPNDVIHCWVGMFAGDTFAFYDYLGNDDGGDSEMLADMGEEGEFDYDLFYAEYFDEPLPVAEALADATFSTSTAESAALAQAVALGIEWVNVVICYGDPFLVVPEGTVFRGLHYLGVYPDRPQR
;
A
#
# COMPACT_ATOMS: atom_id res chain seq x y z
N MET A 1 25.75 -41.39 5.13
CA MET A 1 25.02 -40.27 5.76
C MET A 1 23.61 -40.74 6.01
N THR A 2 23.26 -41.01 7.26
CA THR A 2 21.90 -41.35 7.69
C THR A 2 21.09 -40.06 7.74
N THR A 3 20.06 -39.94 6.90
CA THR A 3 19.05 -38.89 7.01
C THR A 3 18.26 -39.14 8.28
N GLU A 4 18.32 -38.21 9.23
CA GLU A 4 17.46 -38.24 10.42
C GLU A 4 15.98 -38.19 9.98
N PRO A 5 15.09 -38.92 10.67
CA PRO A 5 13.67 -38.87 10.36
C PRO A 5 13.13 -37.45 10.57
N THR A 6 12.45 -36.89 9.57
CA THR A 6 11.75 -35.60 9.68
C THR A 6 10.75 -35.70 10.82
N LYS A 7 11.03 -35.05 11.95
CA LYS A 7 10.12 -34.99 13.08
C LYS A 7 8.86 -34.24 12.64
N GLU A 8 7.73 -34.94 12.63
CA GLU A 8 6.45 -34.38 12.22
C GLU A 8 5.80 -33.67 13.41
N TYR A 9 5.45 -32.39 13.25
CA TYR A 9 4.82 -31.56 14.29
C TYR A 9 3.32 -31.43 14.00
N SER A 10 2.49 -31.58 15.03
CA SER A 10 1.03 -31.43 14.89
C SER A 10 0.67 -30.00 14.47
N LEU A 11 -0.45 -29.85 13.75
CA LEU A 11 -0.96 -28.55 13.34
C LEU A 11 -1.16 -27.60 14.53
N GLU A 12 -1.75 -28.10 15.62
CA GLU A 12 -1.98 -27.33 16.85
C GLU A 12 -0.67 -26.81 17.44
N PHE A 13 0.37 -27.65 17.49
CA PHE A 13 1.67 -27.25 18.00
C PHE A 13 2.32 -26.19 17.11
N ARG A 14 2.28 -26.36 15.79
CA ARG A 14 2.83 -25.37 14.85
C ARG A 14 2.14 -24.00 15.00
N LYS A 15 0.82 -24.00 15.19
CA LYS A 15 0.03 -22.78 15.41
C LYS A 15 0.35 -22.13 16.76
N GLU A 16 0.46 -22.90 17.84
CA GLU A 16 0.85 -22.38 19.16
C GLU A 16 2.20 -21.66 19.10
N ILE A 17 3.18 -22.27 18.45
CA ILE A 17 4.52 -21.69 18.29
C ILE A 17 4.47 -20.41 17.45
N ALA A 18 3.71 -20.40 16.35
CA ALA A 18 3.55 -19.22 15.51
C ALA A 18 2.89 -18.05 16.27
N ASP A 19 1.85 -18.33 17.07
CA ASP A 19 1.18 -17.31 17.89
C ASP A 19 2.11 -16.74 18.98
N GLU A 20 2.89 -17.59 19.65
CA GLU A 20 3.87 -17.14 20.64
C GLU A 20 5.00 -16.31 20.00
N ALA A 21 5.50 -16.75 18.85
CA ALA A 21 6.50 -16.04 18.08
C ALA A 21 5.99 -14.64 17.68
N TYR A 22 4.82 -14.59 17.05
CA TYR A 22 4.30 -13.36 16.46
C TYR A 22 3.81 -12.35 17.50
N PHE A 23 3.08 -12.78 18.54
CA PHE A 23 2.44 -11.86 19.49
C PHE A 23 3.21 -11.62 20.79
N ARG A 24 4.12 -12.52 21.19
CA ARG A 24 4.65 -12.55 22.56
C ARG A 24 6.17 -12.56 22.66
N THR A 25 6.87 -12.87 21.57
CA THR A 25 8.32 -13.02 21.61
C THR A 25 9.01 -11.69 21.37
N THR A 26 9.56 -11.09 22.43
CA THR A 26 10.32 -9.83 22.36
C THR A 26 11.83 -10.05 22.29
N ASP A 27 12.32 -11.26 22.53
CA ASP A 27 13.74 -11.63 22.59
C ASP A 27 14.24 -12.35 21.33
N GLY A 28 13.44 -12.36 20.26
CA GLY A 28 13.77 -12.93 18.96
C GLY A 28 13.47 -14.43 18.82
N TYR A 29 13.15 -14.86 17.58
CA TYR A 29 12.67 -16.21 17.29
C TYR A 29 13.70 -17.31 17.58
N GLU A 30 15.00 -16.98 17.52
CA GLU A 30 16.06 -17.93 17.86
C GLU A 30 16.00 -18.38 19.32
N ASN A 31 15.67 -17.47 20.24
CA ASN A 31 15.55 -17.79 21.66
C ASN A 31 14.27 -18.60 21.95
N LEU A 32 13.17 -18.30 21.26
CA LEU A 32 11.97 -19.13 21.30
C LEU A 32 12.26 -20.56 20.79
N ALA A 33 12.95 -20.69 19.66
CA ALA A 33 13.32 -21.97 19.07
C ALA A 33 14.15 -22.83 20.05
N LYS A 34 15.14 -22.22 20.73
CA LYS A 34 15.94 -22.85 21.78
C LYS A 34 15.08 -23.33 22.96
N ARG A 35 14.17 -22.49 23.47
CA ARG A 35 13.26 -22.86 24.58
C ARG A 35 12.34 -24.03 24.23
N ARG A 36 11.89 -24.09 22.98
CA ARG A 36 10.93 -25.08 22.48
C ARG A 36 11.59 -26.32 21.87
N GLY A 37 12.93 -26.34 21.78
CA GLY A 37 13.69 -27.48 21.28
C GLY A 37 13.44 -27.77 19.80
N ILE A 38 13.22 -26.73 19.01
CA ILE A 38 12.91 -26.80 17.58
C ILE A 38 13.92 -25.99 16.76
N PRO A 39 14.17 -26.35 15.47
CA PRO A 39 14.93 -25.51 14.56
C PRO A 39 14.30 -24.12 14.40
N ASN A 40 15.14 -23.07 14.40
CA ASN A 40 14.69 -21.69 14.21
C ASN A 40 13.96 -21.48 12.87
N GLU A 41 14.42 -22.13 11.81
CA GLU A 41 13.79 -22.07 10.48
C GLU A 41 12.32 -22.51 10.50
N LEU A 42 11.96 -23.51 11.32
CA LEU A 42 10.57 -23.94 11.47
C LEU A 42 9.70 -22.89 12.16
N VAL A 43 10.25 -22.13 13.11
CA VAL A 43 9.52 -21.01 13.75
C VAL A 43 9.19 -19.95 12.71
N TRP A 44 10.17 -19.57 11.87
CA TRP A 44 9.95 -18.64 10.78
C TRP A 44 8.91 -19.15 9.78
N GLN A 45 9.05 -20.40 9.34
CA GLN A 45 8.11 -21.01 8.40
C GLN A 45 6.68 -21.04 8.95
N TRP A 46 6.49 -21.39 10.23
CA TRP A 46 5.15 -21.44 10.83
C TRP A 46 4.60 -20.05 11.09
N VAL A 47 5.43 -19.07 11.44
CA VAL A 47 5.00 -17.67 11.50
C VAL A 47 4.51 -17.20 10.13
N GLU A 48 5.23 -17.49 9.05
CA GLU A 48 4.78 -17.15 7.69
C GLU A 48 3.53 -17.92 7.27
N GLU A 49 3.38 -19.18 7.69
CA GLU A 49 2.21 -20.03 7.41
C GLU A 49 0.94 -19.53 8.11
N PHE A 50 1.03 -19.14 9.39
CA PHE A 50 -0.14 -18.79 10.21
C PHE A 50 -0.36 -17.29 10.40
N HIS A 51 0.70 -16.49 10.27
CA HIS A 51 0.69 -15.03 10.34
C HIS A 51 1.39 -14.46 9.10
N PRO A 52 0.89 -14.76 7.89
CA PRO A 52 1.48 -14.26 6.67
C PRO A 52 1.58 -12.74 6.76
N LYS A 53 2.73 -12.19 6.39
CA LYS A 53 2.85 -10.74 6.26
C LYS A 53 1.83 -10.30 5.22
N GLY A 54 0.80 -9.58 5.67
CA GLY A 54 -0.14 -8.91 4.79
C GLY A 54 0.59 -8.00 3.80
N PRO A 55 -0.11 -7.53 2.76
CA PRO A 55 0.46 -6.54 1.85
C PRO A 55 1.05 -5.38 2.66
N GLN A 56 2.28 -5.02 2.34
CA GLN A 56 2.90 -3.82 2.89
C GLN A 56 2.31 -2.60 2.18
N PRO A 57 2.32 -1.42 2.81
CA PRO A 57 1.90 -0.15 2.20
C PRO A 57 2.37 0.04 0.74
N ASN A 58 3.66 -0.13 0.49
CA ASN A 58 4.25 0.04 -0.84
C ASN A 58 4.10 -1.20 -1.76
N ASP A 59 3.43 -2.27 -1.33
CA ASP A 59 3.13 -3.40 -2.20
C ASP A 59 1.97 -3.07 -3.16
N VAL A 60 1.20 -2.02 -2.91
CA VAL A 60 0.11 -1.55 -3.77
C VAL A 60 0.07 -0.03 -3.81
N ILE A 61 -0.45 0.55 -4.91
CA ILE A 61 -0.66 1.99 -5.06
C ILE A 61 -2.07 2.26 -5.55
N HIS A 62 -2.82 3.03 -4.77
CA HIS A 62 -4.07 3.66 -5.20
C HIS A 62 -3.75 4.93 -5.97
N CYS A 63 -4.33 5.13 -7.15
CA CYS A 63 -4.01 6.28 -8.00
C CYS A 63 -5.26 7.09 -8.41
N TRP A 64 -5.15 8.42 -8.29
CA TRP A 64 -6.11 9.38 -8.81
C TRP A 64 -5.43 10.40 -9.71
N VAL A 65 -6.12 10.78 -10.78
CA VAL A 65 -5.63 11.81 -11.71
C VAL A 65 -6.79 12.67 -12.18
N GLY A 66 -6.53 13.92 -12.56
CA GLY A 66 -7.56 14.71 -13.22
C GLY A 66 -7.30 16.21 -13.23
N MET A 67 -8.41 16.95 -13.33
CA MET A 67 -8.43 18.40 -13.38
C MET A 67 -9.03 18.93 -12.08
N PHE A 68 -8.18 19.32 -11.15
CA PHE A 68 -8.59 19.98 -9.92
C PHE A 68 -8.89 21.46 -10.21
N ALA A 69 -10.06 21.91 -9.77
CA ALA A 69 -10.46 23.31 -9.87
C ALA A 69 -9.94 24.08 -8.66
N GLY A 70 -8.82 24.78 -8.83
CA GLY A 70 -8.19 25.58 -7.78
C GLY A 70 -6.79 26.01 -8.18
N ASP A 71 -6.08 26.62 -7.24
CA ASP A 71 -4.63 26.79 -7.32
C ASP A 71 -3.93 25.75 -6.43
N THR A 72 -2.60 25.77 -6.43
CA THR A 72 -1.76 24.90 -5.62
C THR A 72 -2.14 24.94 -4.15
N PHE A 73 -2.46 26.12 -3.62
CA PHE A 73 -2.82 26.28 -2.21
C PHE A 73 -4.14 25.58 -1.90
N ALA A 74 -5.17 25.80 -2.72
CA ALA A 74 -6.46 25.14 -2.56
C ALA A 74 -6.35 23.60 -2.72
N PHE A 75 -5.44 23.13 -3.56
CA PHE A 75 -5.19 21.70 -3.71
C PHE A 75 -4.59 21.08 -2.44
N TYR A 76 -3.52 21.65 -1.91
CA TYR A 76 -2.90 21.10 -0.70
C TYR A 76 -3.78 21.27 0.54
N ASP A 77 -4.57 22.34 0.64
CA ASP A 77 -5.57 22.49 1.70
C ASP A 77 -6.64 21.38 1.62
N TYR A 78 -7.07 21.01 0.41
CA TYR A 78 -8.00 19.90 0.19
C TYR A 78 -7.45 18.54 0.61
N LEU A 79 -6.14 18.33 0.50
CA LEU A 79 -5.48 17.10 0.97
C LEU A 79 -5.41 17.02 2.50
N GLY A 80 -5.57 18.14 3.19
CA GLY A 80 -5.32 18.26 4.62
C GLY A 80 -3.96 18.90 4.89
N ASN A 81 -3.85 19.54 6.05
CA ASN A 81 -2.65 20.26 6.47
C ASN A 81 -1.91 19.45 7.54
N ASP A 82 -0.58 19.53 7.51
CA ASP A 82 0.38 18.91 8.46
C ASP A 82 0.20 19.39 9.94
N ASP A 83 -0.71 20.34 10.16
CA ASP A 83 -1.08 20.90 11.46
C ASP A 83 -2.21 20.13 12.18
N GLY A 84 -2.60 18.96 11.66
CA GLY A 84 -3.59 18.09 12.29
C GLY A 84 -5.04 18.31 11.82
N GLY A 85 -5.22 18.73 10.56
CA GLY A 85 -6.54 19.02 9.98
C GLY A 85 -7.06 17.85 9.16
N ASP A 86 -8.34 17.50 9.34
CA ASP A 86 -8.99 16.43 8.57
C ASP A 86 -8.89 16.67 7.06
N SER A 87 -8.55 15.63 6.32
CA SER A 87 -8.46 15.64 4.86
C SER A 87 -9.85 15.63 4.23
N GLU A 88 -10.16 16.65 3.45
CA GLU A 88 -11.41 16.67 2.66
C GLU A 88 -11.41 15.56 1.60
N MET A 89 -10.25 15.13 1.11
CA MET A 89 -10.14 13.99 0.19
C MET A 89 -10.46 12.65 0.86
N LEU A 90 -9.97 12.42 2.09
CA LEU A 90 -10.37 11.24 2.86
C LEU A 90 -11.88 11.24 3.14
N ALA A 91 -12.43 12.41 3.50
CA ALA A 91 -13.87 12.57 3.71
C ALA A 91 -14.69 12.25 2.45
N ASP A 92 -14.20 12.65 1.28
CA ASP A 92 -14.79 12.30 -0.01
C ASP A 92 -14.81 10.77 -0.24
N MET A 93 -13.84 10.03 0.31
CA MET A 93 -13.81 8.56 0.31
C MET A 93 -14.62 7.91 1.44
N GLY A 94 -15.20 8.69 2.34
CA GLY A 94 -15.95 8.22 3.51
C GLY A 94 -15.08 7.86 4.72
N GLU A 95 -13.81 8.27 4.70
CA GLU A 95 -12.85 8.10 5.79
C GLU A 95 -12.73 9.40 6.61
N GLU A 96 -12.22 9.30 7.84
CA GLU A 96 -11.95 10.44 8.73
C GLU A 96 -10.46 10.51 9.07
N GLY A 97 -9.94 11.72 9.31
CA GLY A 97 -8.56 11.95 9.73
C GLY A 97 -7.64 12.46 8.62
N GLU A 98 -6.35 12.09 8.73
CA GLU A 98 -5.25 12.61 7.91
C GLU A 98 -4.60 11.48 7.09
N PHE A 99 -4.02 11.84 5.95
CA PHE A 99 -3.17 10.90 5.21
C PHE A 99 -1.89 10.61 5.98
N ASP A 100 -1.41 9.36 5.92
CA ASP A 100 -0.03 9.07 6.28
C ASP A 100 0.88 9.58 5.16
N TYR A 101 1.52 10.74 5.39
CA TYR A 101 2.39 11.37 4.40
C TYR A 101 3.61 10.51 4.02
N ASP A 102 4.00 9.51 4.83
CA ASP A 102 5.04 8.55 4.45
C ASP A 102 4.60 7.60 3.32
N LEU A 103 3.28 7.47 3.10
CA LEU A 103 2.66 6.58 2.11
C LEU A 103 2.02 7.36 0.95
N PHE A 104 2.12 8.69 0.98
CA PHE A 104 1.35 9.58 0.13
C PHE A 104 2.26 10.39 -0.79
N TYR A 105 1.94 10.40 -2.07
CA TYR A 105 2.49 11.30 -3.05
C TYR A 105 1.35 12.07 -3.71
N ALA A 106 1.47 13.39 -3.78
CA ALA A 106 0.60 14.20 -4.58
C ALA A 106 1.39 15.32 -5.22
N GLU A 107 1.05 15.63 -6.46
CA GLU A 107 1.64 16.72 -7.21
C GLU A 107 0.53 17.51 -7.89
N TYR A 108 0.68 18.84 -7.86
CA TYR A 108 -0.17 19.77 -8.57
C TYR A 108 0.68 20.53 -9.59
N PHE A 109 0.25 20.53 -10.84
CA PHE A 109 0.90 21.21 -11.96
C PHE A 109 0.17 22.51 -12.29
N ASP A 110 0.86 23.64 -12.20
CA ASP A 110 0.28 24.96 -12.53
C ASP A 110 -0.23 25.04 -13.98
N GLU A 111 0.46 24.34 -14.89
CA GLU A 111 0.04 24.14 -16.27
C GLU A 111 -0.32 22.66 -16.47
N PRO A 112 -1.52 22.32 -17.00
CA PRO A 112 -1.89 20.94 -17.23
C PRO A 112 -0.93 20.24 -18.19
N LEU A 113 -0.58 19.00 -17.86
CA LEU A 113 0.34 18.16 -18.62
C LEU A 113 -0.39 16.93 -19.18
N PRO A 114 0.16 16.27 -20.23
CA PRO A 114 -0.34 14.97 -20.66
C PRO A 114 -0.29 13.96 -19.50
N VAL A 115 -1.33 13.13 -19.36
CA VAL A 115 -1.42 12.17 -18.24
C VAL A 115 -0.24 11.20 -18.18
N ALA A 116 0.35 10.87 -19.32
CA ALA A 116 1.54 10.03 -19.39
C ALA A 116 2.78 10.71 -18.77
N GLU A 117 2.92 12.03 -18.93
CA GLU A 117 4.03 12.78 -18.32
C GLU A 117 3.81 12.90 -16.81
N ALA A 118 2.58 13.21 -16.38
CA ALA A 118 2.25 13.31 -14.95
C ALA A 118 2.44 11.97 -14.19
N LEU A 119 2.12 10.83 -14.81
CA LEU A 119 2.30 9.51 -14.20
C LEU A 119 3.76 9.03 -14.20
N ALA A 120 4.59 9.51 -15.13
CA ALA A 120 6.01 9.14 -15.17
C ALA A 120 6.78 9.68 -13.95
N ASP A 121 6.33 10.81 -13.40
CA ASP A 121 6.89 11.41 -12.19
C ASP A 121 6.25 10.87 -10.89
N ALA A 122 5.25 10.00 -10.99
CA ALA A 122 4.59 9.41 -9.83
C ALA A 122 5.44 8.31 -9.16
N THR A 123 5.12 7.98 -7.90
CA THR A 123 5.93 7.08 -7.05
C THR A 123 5.76 5.58 -7.33
N PHE A 124 5.39 5.18 -8.55
CA PHE A 124 5.32 3.77 -8.91
C PHE A 124 6.72 3.14 -8.87
N SER A 125 6.85 2.06 -8.12
CA SER A 125 8.07 1.28 -7.99
C SER A 125 8.27 0.30 -9.15
N THR A 126 7.21 0.05 -9.93
CA THR A 126 7.23 -0.87 -11.07
C THR A 126 6.62 -0.26 -12.32
N SER A 127 7.28 -0.46 -13.46
CA SER A 127 6.77 0.01 -14.77
C SER A 127 5.47 -0.68 -15.20
N THR A 128 5.15 -1.84 -14.60
CA THR A 128 3.90 -2.57 -14.86
C THR A 128 2.72 -1.85 -14.21
N ALA A 129 2.87 -1.39 -12.96
CA ALA A 129 1.83 -0.61 -12.27
C ALA A 129 1.58 0.72 -13.00
N GLU A 130 2.65 1.44 -13.33
CA GLU A 130 2.59 2.71 -14.09
C GLU A 130 1.86 2.54 -15.43
N SER A 131 2.24 1.52 -16.21
CA SER A 131 1.61 1.24 -17.52
C SER A 131 0.13 0.88 -17.38
N ALA A 132 -0.25 0.16 -16.32
CA ALA A 132 -1.64 -0.20 -16.05
C ALA A 132 -2.48 1.02 -15.64
N ALA A 133 -1.91 1.92 -14.82
CA ALA A 133 -2.54 3.20 -14.47
C ALA A 133 -2.76 4.06 -15.71
N LEU A 134 -1.75 4.21 -16.56
CA LEU A 134 -1.87 4.97 -17.81
C LEU A 134 -2.94 4.38 -18.74
N ALA A 135 -2.96 3.06 -18.91
CA ALA A 135 -3.97 2.40 -19.75
C ALA A 135 -5.41 2.66 -19.24
N GLN A 136 -5.58 2.70 -17.91
CA GLN A 136 -6.86 2.99 -17.30
C GLN A 136 -7.28 4.47 -17.46
N ALA A 137 -6.34 5.41 -17.32
CA ALA A 137 -6.61 6.82 -17.60
C ALA A 137 -7.08 7.05 -19.05
N VAL A 138 -6.40 6.40 -20.01
CA VAL A 138 -6.80 6.43 -21.44
C VAL A 138 -8.17 5.81 -21.65
N ALA A 139 -8.50 4.70 -20.98
CA ALA A 139 -9.81 4.07 -21.07
C ALA A 139 -10.94 4.97 -20.54
N LEU A 140 -10.63 5.85 -19.58
CA LEU A 140 -11.54 6.86 -19.05
C LEU A 140 -11.59 8.14 -19.91
N GLY A 141 -10.79 8.23 -20.98
CA GLY A 141 -10.72 9.41 -21.85
C GLY A 141 -9.97 10.59 -21.23
N ILE A 142 -9.10 10.34 -20.25
CA ILE A 142 -8.30 11.37 -19.58
C ILE A 142 -7.00 11.53 -20.35
N GLU A 143 -6.84 12.69 -20.99
CA GLU A 143 -5.64 13.00 -21.79
C GLU A 143 -4.70 14.00 -21.08
N TRP A 144 -5.29 14.96 -20.36
CA TRP A 144 -4.59 16.07 -19.70
C TRP A 144 -5.01 16.18 -18.25
N VAL A 145 -4.05 16.45 -17.37
CA VAL A 145 -4.25 16.51 -15.92
C VAL A 145 -3.42 17.64 -15.33
N ASN A 146 -3.88 18.23 -14.24
CA ASN A 146 -3.09 19.13 -13.41
C ASN A 146 -2.83 18.55 -12.01
N VAL A 147 -3.30 17.34 -11.74
CA VAL A 147 -3.08 16.64 -10.47
C VAL A 147 -2.83 15.15 -10.71
N VAL A 148 -1.88 14.62 -9.94
CA VAL A 148 -1.68 13.18 -9.72
C VAL A 148 -1.63 12.93 -8.21
N ILE A 149 -2.25 11.85 -7.75
CA ILE A 149 -2.18 11.40 -6.35
C ILE A 149 -1.95 9.90 -6.33
N CYS A 150 -0.98 9.46 -5.53
CA CYS A 150 -0.68 8.06 -5.26
C CYS A 150 -0.67 7.81 -3.75
N TYR A 151 -1.36 6.77 -3.29
CA TYR A 151 -1.41 6.43 -1.86
C TYR A 151 -1.25 4.92 -1.65
N GLY A 152 -0.29 4.55 -0.80
CA GLY A 152 0.07 3.16 -0.51
C GLY A 152 -0.61 2.60 0.73
N ASP A 153 -1.94 2.49 0.75
CA ASP A 153 -2.66 1.80 1.82
C ASP A 153 -3.45 0.60 1.29
N PRO A 154 -3.02 -0.65 1.54
CA PRO A 154 -3.67 -1.84 1.03
C PRO A 154 -5.05 -2.12 1.63
N PHE A 155 -5.45 -1.39 2.67
CA PHE A 155 -6.74 -1.54 3.32
C PHE A 155 -7.71 -0.41 2.96
N LEU A 156 -7.26 0.62 2.22
CA LEU A 156 -8.13 1.71 1.78
C LEU A 156 -9.22 1.19 0.84
N VAL A 157 -10.48 1.50 1.19
CA VAL A 157 -11.63 1.15 0.37
C VAL A 157 -12.14 2.39 -0.35
N VAL A 158 -11.94 2.43 -1.67
CA VAL A 158 -12.38 3.56 -2.49
C VAL A 158 -13.76 3.25 -3.11
N PRO A 159 -14.77 4.12 -2.93
CA PRO A 159 -16.09 3.92 -3.52
C PRO A 159 -16.07 3.91 -5.06
N GLU A 160 -16.78 2.95 -5.69
CA GLU A 160 -16.82 2.79 -7.15
C GLU A 160 -17.41 4.01 -7.88
N GLY A 161 -16.82 4.35 -9.04
CA GLY A 161 -17.36 5.35 -9.97
C GLY A 161 -17.26 6.80 -9.50
N THR A 162 -16.51 7.07 -8.43
CA THR A 162 -16.49 8.39 -7.81
C THR A 162 -15.41 9.28 -8.42
N VAL A 163 -15.79 10.54 -8.65
CA VAL A 163 -14.89 11.61 -9.07
C VAL A 163 -14.86 12.63 -7.95
N PHE A 164 -13.68 12.87 -7.38
CA PHE A 164 -13.49 13.74 -6.23
C PHE A 164 -12.90 15.06 -6.70
N ARG A 165 -13.71 16.12 -6.77
CA ARG A 165 -13.27 17.46 -7.24
C ARG A 165 -12.56 17.47 -8.59
N GLY A 166 -13.01 16.60 -9.52
CA GLY A 166 -12.41 16.46 -10.84
C GLY A 166 -11.26 15.45 -10.93
N LEU A 167 -10.94 14.77 -9.81
CA LEU A 167 -9.98 13.67 -9.74
C LEU A 167 -10.69 12.34 -9.91
N HIS A 168 -10.28 11.58 -10.91
CA HIS A 168 -10.80 10.25 -11.23
C HIS A 168 -9.94 9.20 -10.56
N TYR A 169 -10.58 8.28 -9.83
CA TYR A 169 -9.89 7.09 -9.34
C TYR A 169 -9.59 6.15 -10.51
N LEU A 170 -8.31 5.85 -10.72
CA LEU A 170 -7.88 4.90 -11.75
C LEU A 170 -7.97 3.47 -11.21
N GLY A 171 -7.60 3.25 -9.96
CA GLY A 171 -7.64 1.95 -9.34
C GLY A 171 -6.50 1.72 -8.35
N VAL A 172 -6.39 0.47 -7.92
CA VAL A 172 -5.29 -0.02 -7.08
C VAL A 172 -4.41 -0.96 -7.92
N TYR A 173 -3.11 -0.71 -7.88
CA TYR A 173 -2.13 -1.42 -8.68
C TYR A 173 -1.12 -2.14 -7.78
N PRO A 174 -0.87 -3.45 -7.97
CA PRO A 174 0.25 -4.11 -7.31
C PRO A 174 1.56 -3.45 -7.74
N ASP A 175 2.38 -3.06 -6.77
CA ASP A 175 3.59 -2.27 -7.02
C ASP A 175 4.80 -2.75 -6.23
N ARG A 176 4.81 -4.03 -5.86
CA ARG A 176 5.96 -4.67 -5.21
C ARG A 176 7.12 -4.85 -6.22
N PRO A 177 8.31 -4.28 -5.98
CA PRO A 177 9.52 -4.61 -6.74
C PRO A 177 9.85 -6.10 -6.57
N GLN A 178 10.22 -6.78 -7.66
CA GLN A 178 10.82 -8.11 -7.55
C GLN A 178 12.13 -7.99 -6.76
N ARG A 179 12.22 -8.67 -5.62
CA ARG A 179 13.44 -8.75 -4.80
C ARG A 179 14.48 -9.68 -5.42
#